data_AF-A0AAW0XQW5-F1
#
_entry.id   AF-A0AAW0XQW5-F1
#
_cell.length_a   1.000
_cell.length_b   1.000
_cell.length_c   1.000
_cell.angle_alpha   90.00
_cell.angle_beta   90.00
_cell.angle_gamma   90.00
#
_symmetry.space_group_name_H-M   'P 1'
#
loop_
_entity.id
_entity.type
_entity.pdbx_description
1 polymer ?
#
loop_
_entity_poly.entity_id
_entity_poly.type
_entity_poly.pdbx_seq_one_letter_code
_entity_poly.pdbx_strand_id
1 'polypeptide(L)'
;MGGKESKPISLSYEEAIKRVSDAEFTRLKDAYKRTATLNGAITKQAFIREVLGEGVPLQLAELIFLACGGTAKGITFKDLLCSLVLLTRGNKEEKIKFIYGVYANEAGTHVVRSEMLRQLQATEGGYTPEVLHKCFGQ
;
A
#
# COMPACT_ATOMS: atom_id res chain seq x y z
N MET A 1 10.49 -11.91 21.46
CA MET A 1 10.17 -10.47 21.61
C MET A 1 9.37 -10.04 20.40
N GLY A 2 8.04 -9.98 20.54
CA GLY A 2 7.10 -9.71 19.46
C GLY A 2 6.62 -8.27 19.54
N GLY A 3 7.09 -7.43 18.63
CA GLY A 3 6.48 -6.14 18.34
C GLY A 3 5.53 -6.33 17.17
N LYS A 4 4.25 -5.96 17.36
CA LYS A 4 3.25 -5.92 16.29
C LYS A 4 3.83 -5.18 15.09
N GLU A 5 3.96 -5.89 13.97
CA GLU A 5 4.26 -5.35 12.65
C GLU A 5 3.35 -4.12 12.43
N SER A 6 3.93 -2.93 12.54
CA SER A 6 3.16 -1.70 12.39
C SER A 6 2.95 -1.50 10.90
N LYS A 7 1.84 -2.04 10.38
CA LYS A 7 1.43 -1.84 8.99
C LYS A 7 1.50 -0.33 8.67
N PRO A 8 2.00 0.08 7.48
CA PRO A 8 2.08 1.49 7.09
C PRO A 8 0.75 2.26 7.14
N ILE A 9 -0.36 1.52 7.15
CA ILE A 9 -1.71 2.05 7.29
C ILE A 9 -1.93 2.50 8.73
N SER A 10 -1.89 3.81 8.97
CA SER A 10 -2.23 4.41 10.26
C SER A 10 -3.73 4.53 10.52
N LEU A 11 -4.57 4.30 9.50
CA LEU A 11 -6.02 4.47 9.56
C LEU A 11 -6.72 3.19 10.07
N SER A 12 -7.50 3.30 11.14
CA SER A 12 -8.31 2.19 11.63
C SER A 12 -9.51 1.92 10.71
N TYR A 13 -10.06 0.70 10.79
CA TYR A 13 -11.25 0.33 10.00
C TYR A 13 -12.49 1.15 10.35
N GLU A 14 -12.65 1.51 11.63
CA GLU A 14 -13.75 2.35 12.09
C GLU A 14 -13.65 3.76 11.52
N GLU A 15 -12.44 4.34 11.48
CA GLU A 15 -12.21 5.64 10.84
C GLU A 15 -12.39 5.56 9.33
N ALA A 16 -11.96 4.48 8.70
CA ALA A 16 -12.15 4.27 7.27
C ALA A 16 -13.63 4.24 6.89
N ILE A 17 -14.47 3.55 7.66
CA ILE A 17 -15.93 3.54 7.48
C ILE A 17 -16.50 4.95 7.62
N LYS A 18 -16.10 5.71 8.65
CA LYS A 18 -16.60 7.08 8.86
C LYS A 18 -16.25 8.05 7.74
N ARG A 19 -15.19 7.77 6.98
CA ARG A 19 -14.72 8.58 5.84
C ARG A 19 -15.36 8.17 4.52
N VAL A 20 -16.23 7.17 4.49
CA VAL A 20 -17.00 6.76 3.30
C VAL A 20 -18.50 6.82 3.57
N SER A 21 -19.28 7.11 2.53
CA SER A 21 -20.74 7.00 2.62
C SER A 21 -21.19 5.54 2.64
N ASP A 22 -22.38 5.26 3.16
CA ASP A 22 -22.97 3.91 3.17
C ASP A 22 -23.08 3.31 1.76
N ALA A 23 -23.41 4.16 0.78
CA ALA A 23 -23.49 3.77 -0.63
C ALA A 23 -22.12 3.40 -1.21
N GLU A 24 -21.06 4.12 -0.86
CA GLU A 24 -19.68 3.77 -1.24
C GLU A 24 -19.22 2.48 -0.57
N PHE A 25 -19.46 2.36 0.74
CA PHE A 25 -19.11 1.18 1.50
C PHE A 25 -19.76 -0.08 0.91
N THR A 26 -21.05 0.01 0.60
CA THR A 26 -21.82 -1.10 -0.02
C THR A 26 -21.24 -1.46 -1.38
N ARG A 27 -21.00 -0.47 -2.26
CA ARG A 27 -20.41 -0.70 -3.59
C ARG A 27 -19.01 -1.32 -3.51
N LEU A 28 -18.16 -0.84 -2.60
CA LEU A 28 -16.81 -1.38 -2.38
C LEU A 28 -16.88 -2.82 -1.86
N LYS A 29 -17.79 -3.10 -0.93
CA LYS A 29 -17.99 -4.46 -0.38
C LYS A 29 -18.48 -5.43 -1.44
N ASP A 30 -19.39 -5.01 -2.31
CA ASP A 30 -19.89 -5.85 -3.40
C ASP A 30 -18.84 -6.08 -4.48
N ALA A 31 -18.06 -5.05 -4.84
CA ALA A 31 -16.91 -5.21 -5.73
C ALA A 31 -15.85 -6.16 -5.16
N TYR A 32 -15.57 -6.05 -3.86
CA TYR A 32 -14.67 -6.95 -3.16
C TYR A 32 -15.17 -8.40 -3.24
N LYS A 33 -16.45 -8.66 -2.95
CA LYS A 33 -17.03 -10.01 -3.01
C LYS A 33 -16.94 -10.64 -4.40
N ARG A 34 -17.09 -9.86 -5.47
CA ARG A 34 -16.95 -10.34 -6.86
C ARG A 34 -15.50 -10.70 -7.21
N THR A 35 -14.54 -10.05 -6.55
CA THR A 35 -13.10 -10.19 -6.86
C THR A 35 -12.40 -11.19 -5.94
N ALA A 36 -12.88 -11.33 -4.70
CA ALA A 36 -12.30 -12.18 -3.69
C ALA A 36 -12.47 -13.66 -4.06
N THR A 37 -11.47 -14.46 -3.70
CA THR A 37 -11.52 -15.91 -3.84
C THR A 37 -12.48 -16.54 -2.81
N LEU A 38 -12.73 -17.84 -2.93
CA LEU A 38 -13.52 -18.61 -1.95
C LEU A 38 -13.00 -18.49 -0.50
N ASN A 39 -11.70 -18.17 -0.33
CA ASN A 39 -11.09 -17.93 0.98
C ASN A 39 -11.39 -16.53 1.55
N GLY A 40 -12.21 -15.73 0.86
CA GLY A 40 -12.63 -14.41 1.31
C GLY A 40 -11.55 -13.32 1.19
N ALA A 41 -10.48 -13.56 0.43
CA ALA A 41 -9.36 -12.64 0.19
C ALA A 41 -9.12 -12.40 -1.30
N ILE A 42 -8.68 -11.19 -1.64
CA ILE A 42 -8.22 -10.85 -2.99
C ILE A 42 -6.73 -11.22 -3.11
N THR A 43 -6.36 -11.98 -4.14
CA THR A 43 -4.96 -12.39 -4.37
C THR A 43 -4.10 -11.20 -4.78
N LYS A 44 -2.76 -11.31 -4.63
CA LYS A 44 -1.83 -10.28 -5.11
C LYS A 44 -2.06 -9.92 -6.60
N GLN A 45 -2.24 -10.94 -7.44
CA GLN A 45 -2.49 -10.74 -8.87
C GLN A 45 -3.81 -10.01 -9.16
N ALA A 46 -4.88 -10.37 -8.45
CA ALA A 46 -6.16 -9.68 -8.58
C ALA A 46 -6.10 -8.25 -8.01
N PHE A 47 -5.34 -8.01 -6.94
CA PHE A 47 -5.13 -6.66 -6.42
C PHE A 47 -4.40 -5.78 -7.45
N ILE A 48 -3.30 -6.26 -8.02
CA ILE A 48 -2.54 -5.50 -9.02
C ILE A 48 -3.42 -5.16 -10.22
N ARG A 49 -4.18 -6.13 -10.75
CA ARG A 49 -5.02 -5.91 -11.93
C ARG A 49 -6.29 -5.11 -11.66
N GLU A 50 -7.06 -5.47 -10.64
CA GLU A 50 -8.42 -4.93 -10.40
C GLU A 50 -8.44 -3.70 -9.50
N VAL A 51 -7.38 -3.49 -8.69
CA VAL A 51 -7.31 -2.35 -7.75
C VAL A 51 -6.33 -1.28 -8.25
N LEU A 52 -5.13 -1.66 -8.67
CA LEU A 52 -4.13 -0.69 -9.17
C LEU A 52 -4.24 -0.44 -10.68
N GLY A 53 -4.61 -1.45 -11.45
CA GLY A 53 -4.65 -1.38 -12.90
C GLY A 53 -3.26 -1.43 -13.55
N GLU A 54 -3.20 -1.10 -14.84
CA GLU A 54 -1.98 -1.24 -15.65
C GLU A 54 -1.01 -0.05 -15.56
N GLY A 55 -1.40 1.03 -14.88
CA GLY A 55 -0.61 2.27 -14.79
C GLY A 55 0.52 2.24 -13.76
N VAL A 56 0.60 1.19 -12.91
CA VAL A 56 1.60 1.08 -11.85
C VAL A 56 2.64 0.02 -12.23
N PRO A 57 3.95 0.36 -12.24
CA PRO A 57 5.01 -0.63 -12.49
C PRO A 57 4.91 -1.81 -11.53
N LEU A 58 5.14 -3.03 -12.04
CA LEU A 58 4.91 -4.27 -11.29
C LEU A 58 5.64 -4.29 -9.94
N GLN A 59 6.91 -3.88 -9.91
CA GLN A 59 7.71 -3.86 -8.67
C GLN A 59 7.08 -2.95 -7.61
N LEU A 60 6.60 -1.77 -8.00
CA LEU A 60 5.91 -0.85 -7.10
C LEU A 60 4.55 -1.37 -6.68
N ALA A 61 3.82 -2.02 -7.60
CA ALA A 61 2.52 -2.60 -7.33
C ALA A 61 2.60 -3.70 -6.24
N GLU A 62 3.67 -4.50 -6.25
CA GLU A 62 3.93 -5.50 -5.21
C GLU A 62 4.25 -4.87 -3.84
N LEU A 63 5.05 -3.79 -3.80
CA LEU A 63 5.32 -3.06 -2.56
C LEU A 63 4.05 -2.43 -1.99
N ILE A 64 3.22 -1.82 -2.84
CA ILE A 64 1.92 -1.27 -2.44
C ILE A 64 1.01 -2.38 -1.88
N PHE A 65 0.96 -3.56 -2.52
CA PHE A 65 0.17 -4.68 -2.01
C PHE A 65 0.57 -5.07 -0.57
N LEU A 66 1.88 -5.16 -0.30
CA LEU A 66 2.40 -5.47 1.03
C LEU A 66 2.11 -4.34 2.03
N ALA A 67 2.33 -3.08 1.65
CA ALA A 67 2.06 -1.91 2.48
C ALA A 67 0.57 -1.78 2.82
N CYS A 68 -0.31 -2.21 1.91
CA CYS A 68 -1.75 -2.31 2.12
C CYS A 68 -2.16 -3.47 3.05
N GLY A 69 -1.20 -4.23 3.59
CA GLY A 69 -1.46 -5.38 4.48
C GLY A 69 -1.75 -6.68 3.74
N GLY A 70 -1.43 -6.76 2.45
CA GLY A 70 -1.49 -7.98 1.67
C GLY A 70 -0.49 -9.03 2.15
N THR A 71 -0.89 -10.29 2.06
CA THR A 71 -0.06 -11.44 2.45
C THR A 71 -0.04 -12.47 1.32
N ALA A 72 0.69 -13.58 1.51
CA ALA A 72 0.60 -14.73 0.60
C ALA A 72 -0.84 -15.28 0.45
N LYS A 73 -1.70 -15.09 1.47
CA LYS A 73 -3.12 -15.48 1.43
C LYS A 73 -4.02 -14.45 0.73
N GLY A 74 -3.47 -13.30 0.33
CA GLY A 74 -4.21 -12.17 -0.21
C GLY A 74 -4.38 -11.03 0.80
N ILE A 75 -5.23 -10.07 0.42
CA ILE A 75 -5.64 -8.91 1.22
C ILE A 75 -7.10 -9.04 1.63
N THR A 76 -7.41 -8.68 2.88
CA THR A 76 -8.78 -8.70 3.42
C THR A 76 -9.55 -7.45 3.04
N PHE A 77 -10.89 -7.49 3.11
CA PHE A 77 -11.72 -6.30 2.86
C PHE A 77 -11.40 -5.16 3.83
N LYS A 78 -11.11 -5.50 5.09
CA LYS A 78 -10.73 -4.53 6.12
C LYS A 78 -9.48 -3.77 5.72
N ASP A 79 -8.41 -4.50 5.40
CA ASP A 79 -7.13 -3.92 5.03
C ASP A 79 -7.23 -3.15 3.71
N LEU A 80 -7.96 -3.68 2.72
CA LEU A 80 -8.19 -3.00 1.45
C LEU A 80 -8.97 -1.70 1.62
N LEU A 81 -10.05 -1.70 2.40
CA LEU A 81 -10.85 -0.50 2.63
C LEU A 81 -10.02 0.59 3.30
N CYS A 82 -9.27 0.25 4.36
CA CYS A 82 -8.39 1.22 5.02
C CYS A 82 -7.38 1.82 4.04
N SER A 83 -6.80 0.98 3.18
CA SER A 83 -5.81 1.40 2.18
C SER A 83 -6.42 2.33 1.13
N LEU A 84 -7.58 1.97 0.56
CA LEU A 84 -8.28 2.81 -0.42
C LEU A 84 -8.68 4.17 0.16
N VAL A 85 -9.18 4.19 1.39
CA VAL A 85 -9.55 5.43 2.08
C VAL A 85 -8.31 6.27 2.38
N LEU A 86 -7.20 5.69 2.82
CA LEU A 86 -5.95 6.42 3.03
C LEU A 86 -5.44 7.04 1.71
N LEU A 87 -5.42 6.27 0.63
CA LEU A 87 -4.92 6.74 -0.67
C LEU A 87 -5.77 7.87 -1.25
N THR A 88 -7.10 7.75 -1.16
CA THR A 88 -8.03 8.71 -1.79
C THR A 88 -8.41 9.89 -0.88
N ARG A 89 -8.50 9.68 0.43
CA ARG A 89 -9.02 10.64 1.43
C ARG A 89 -8.12 10.85 2.64
N GLY A 90 -6.94 10.23 2.65
CA GLY A 90 -5.95 10.45 3.71
C GLY A 90 -5.45 11.89 3.71
N ASN A 91 -5.14 12.40 4.90
CA ASN A 91 -4.46 13.68 5.03
C ASN A 91 -2.98 13.54 4.64
N LYS A 92 -2.27 14.69 4.58
CA LYS A 92 -0.86 14.73 4.17
C LYS A 92 0.03 13.83 5.02
N GLU A 93 -0.16 13.81 6.33
CA GLU A 93 0.67 13.02 7.26
C GLU A 93 0.44 11.52 7.08
N GLU A 94 -0.81 11.09 6.95
CA GLU A 94 -1.17 9.69 6.68
C GLU A 94 -0.54 9.19 5.37
N LYS A 95 -0.61 10.01 4.32
CA LYS A 95 0.01 9.68 3.02
C LYS A 95 1.53 9.64 3.09
N ILE A 96 2.17 10.56 3.81
CA ILE A 96 3.63 10.54 4.03
C ILE A 96 4.05 9.27 4.75
N LYS A 97 3.35 8.89 5.84
CA LYS A 97 3.64 7.65 6.59
C LYS A 97 3.46 6.41 5.73
N PHE A 98 2.42 6.39 4.89
CA PHE A 98 2.19 5.29 3.95
C PHE A 98 3.32 5.18 2.92
N ILE A 99 3.69 6.28 2.25
CA ILE A 99 4.80 6.30 1.28
C ILE A 99 6.10 5.87 1.96
N TYR A 100 6.38 6.36 3.17
CA TYR A 100 7.53 5.92 3.94
C TYR A 100 7.51 4.41 4.17
N GLY A 101 6.38 3.84 4.59
CA GLY A 101 6.24 2.40 4.81
C GLY A 101 6.30 1.54 3.55
N VAL A 102 5.98 2.08 2.37
CA VAL A 102 6.18 1.40 1.07
C VAL A 102 7.67 1.19 0.78
N TYR A 103 8.53 2.14 1.18
CA TYR A 103 9.97 2.11 0.90
C TYR A 103 10.85 1.73 2.10
N ALA A 104 10.26 1.65 3.30
CA ALA A 104 10.97 1.23 4.49
C ALA A 104 11.44 -0.23 4.37
N ASN A 105 12.46 -0.58 5.12
CA ASN A 105 12.91 -1.96 5.26
C ASN A 105 11.79 -2.87 5.80
N GLU A 106 12.02 -4.18 5.80
CA GLU A 106 11.04 -5.17 6.27
C GLU A 106 10.56 -4.92 7.71
N ALA A 107 11.40 -4.32 8.56
CA ALA A 107 11.05 -3.94 9.92
C ALA A 107 10.24 -2.63 10.04
N GLY A 108 10.06 -1.89 8.94
CA GLY A 108 9.38 -0.59 8.89
C GLY A 108 10.11 0.55 9.61
N THR A 109 11.40 0.39 9.90
CA THR A 109 12.15 1.32 10.77
C THR A 109 12.88 2.41 10.00
N HIS A 110 13.44 2.11 8.83
CA HIS A 110 14.22 3.05 8.03
C HIS A 110 14.17 2.70 6.55
N VAL A 111 14.38 3.70 5.68
CA VAL A 111 14.57 3.49 4.25
C VAL A 111 16.06 3.24 3.99
N VAL A 112 16.38 2.16 3.27
CA VAL A 112 17.76 1.83 2.92
C VAL A 112 18.10 2.47 1.57
N ARG A 113 19.18 3.26 1.51
CA ARG A 113 19.60 4.00 0.31
C ARG A 113 19.67 3.13 -0.94
N SER A 114 20.36 1.98 -0.85
CA SER A 114 20.55 1.08 -1.99
C SER A 114 19.25 0.48 -2.49
N GLU A 115 18.30 0.19 -1.59
CA GLU A 115 16.98 -0.31 -1.94
C GLU A 115 16.14 0.77 -2.62
N MET A 116 16.07 1.98 -2.03
CA MET A 116 15.36 3.11 -2.61
C MET A 116 15.85 3.42 -4.04
N LEU A 117 17.17 3.45 -4.23
CA LEU A 117 17.76 3.68 -5.55
C LEU A 117 17.38 2.59 -6.54
N ARG A 118 17.48 1.31 -6.15
CA ARG A 118 17.08 0.18 -6.99
C ARG A 118 15.61 0.27 -7.40
N GLN A 119 14.72 0.58 -6.45
CA GLN A 119 13.28 0.68 -6.71
C GLN A 119 12.98 1.83 -7.66
N LEU A 120 13.54 3.02 -7.44
CA LEU A 120 13.32 4.17 -8.31
C LEU A 120 13.87 3.94 -9.72
N GLN A 121 15.05 3.33 -9.85
CA GLN A 121 15.57 2.99 -11.17
C GLN A 121 14.66 2.01 -11.91
N ALA A 122 14.03 1.07 -11.20
CA ALA A 122 13.08 0.13 -11.78
C ALA A 122 11.74 0.77 -12.19
N THR A 123 11.30 1.83 -11.49
CA THR A 123 9.99 2.45 -11.71
C THR A 123 10.05 3.72 -12.58
N GLU A 124 11.18 4.43 -12.60
CA GLU A 124 11.38 5.74 -13.26
C GLU A 124 12.30 5.63 -14.50
N GLY A 125 12.36 4.46 -15.14
CA GLY A 125 13.17 4.27 -16.37
C GLY A 125 14.66 4.53 -16.18
N GLY A 126 15.21 4.20 -15.01
CA GLY A 126 16.62 4.42 -14.67
C GLY A 126 16.94 5.81 -14.12
N TYR A 127 15.98 6.73 -14.05
CA TYR A 127 16.20 8.06 -13.48
C TYR A 127 16.37 8.00 -11.96
N THR A 128 17.36 8.74 -11.45
CA THR A 128 17.58 8.93 -10.01
C THR A 128 17.60 10.42 -9.71
N PRO A 129 16.59 10.97 -9.00
CA PRO A 129 16.57 12.37 -8.59
C PRO A 129 17.79 12.77 -7.74
N GLU A 130 18.46 13.87 -8.09
CA GLU A 130 19.62 14.37 -7.34
C GLU A 130 19.33 14.62 -5.86
N VAL A 131 18.09 14.99 -5.52
CA VAL A 131 17.66 15.22 -4.14
C VAL A 131 17.90 14.00 -3.24
N LEU A 132 17.86 12.78 -3.78
CA LEU A 132 18.13 11.57 -3.00
C LEU A 132 19.55 11.50 -2.49
N HIS A 133 20.53 12.01 -3.26
CA HIS A 133 21.91 12.13 -2.79
C HIS A 133 22.05 13.07 -1.59
N LYS A 134 21.11 14.00 -1.41
CA LYS A 134 21.05 14.90 -0.26
C LYS A 134 20.29 14.27 0.93
N CYS A 135 19.32 13.40 0.66
CA CYS A 135 18.53 12.72 1.69
C CYS A 135 19.32 11.64 2.43
N PHE A 136 20.19 10.92 1.74
CA PHE A 136 21.11 9.96 2.34
C PHE A 136 22.47 10.62 2.38
N GLY A 137 22.89 11.09 3.57
CA GLY A 137 24.20 11.70 3.78
C GLY A 137 25.34 10.89 3.15
N GLN A 138 26.44 11.56 2.83
CA GLN A 138 27.63 10.91 2.27
C GLN A 138 28.12 9.77 3.15
#